data_AF-A0A2J6TIY1-F1
#
_entry.id   AF-A0A2J6TIY1-F1
#
_cell.length_a   1.000
_cell.length_b   1.000
_cell.length_c   1.000
_cell.angle_alpha   90.00
_cell.angle_beta   90.00
_cell.angle_gamma   90.00
#
_symmetry.space_group_name_H-M   'P 1'
#
loop_
_entity.id
_entity.type
_entity.pdbx_description
1 polymer ?
#
loop_
_entity_poly.entity_id
_entity_poly.type
_entity_poly.pdbx_seq_one_letter_code
_entity_poly.pdbx_strand_id
1 'polypeptide(L)'
;NKYESHVYKPFQLKAGEYNIKLFWFPSHLTYALQPLDIGIFRPWKHYHKMAIHTALRSLDFEYTITSFFRNLTFIRTQIMQKYTIKNTFESSGI
;
A
#
# COMPACT_ATOMS: atom_id res chain seq x y z
N ASN A 1 16.21 4.50 17.11
CA ASN A 1 15.68 5.39 16.07
C ASN A 1 14.64 4.63 15.24
N LYS A 2 13.35 5.02 15.24
CA LYS A 2 12.39 4.45 14.27
C LYS A 2 12.93 4.76 12.86
N TYR A 3 12.87 3.82 11.92
CA TYR A 3 13.35 3.90 10.52
C TYR A 3 14.80 3.47 10.20
N GLU A 4 15.54 2.83 11.12
CA GLU A 4 16.92 2.35 10.85
C GLU A 4 17.04 1.45 9.62
N SER A 5 16.02 0.65 9.31
CA SER A 5 16.01 -0.23 8.13
C SER A 5 15.93 0.53 6.80
N HIS A 6 15.32 1.71 6.75
CA HIS A 6 15.19 2.49 5.51
C HIS A 6 16.49 3.22 5.17
N VAL A 7 17.29 3.57 6.17
CA VAL A 7 18.63 4.19 6.01
C VAL A 7 19.74 3.14 6.11
N TYR A 8 19.38 1.85 6.09
CA TYR A 8 20.31 0.75 6.19
C TYR A 8 21.25 0.73 4.99
N LYS A 9 22.55 0.96 5.24
CA LYS A 9 23.55 1.15 4.19
C LYS A 9 23.62 -0.01 3.17
N PRO A 10 23.50 -1.29 3.56
CA PRO A 10 23.43 -2.37 2.59
C PRO A 10 22.22 -2.31 1.65
N PHE A 11 21.08 -1.77 2.09
CA PHE A 11 19.93 -1.55 1.21
C PHE A 11 20.23 -0.49 0.14
N GLN A 12 20.89 0.60 0.52
CA GLN A 12 21.29 1.66 -0.41
C GLN A 12 22.32 1.17 -1.43
N LEU A 13 23.30 0.39 -0.97
CA LEU A 13 24.29 -0.24 -1.85
C LEU A 13 23.60 -1.18 -2.85
N LYS A 14 22.67 -2.00 -2.36
CA LYS A 14 21.89 -2.91 -3.22
C LYS A 14 21.04 -2.15 -4.23
N ALA A 15 20.40 -1.05 -3.86
CA ALA A 15 19.68 -0.21 -4.80
C ALA A 15 20.61 0.35 -5.89
N GLY A 16 21.82 0.79 -5.52
CA GLY A 16 22.87 1.23 -6.45
C GLY A 16 23.30 0.14 -7.43
N GLU A 17 23.54 -1.08 -6.95
CA GLU A 17 23.88 -2.24 -7.81
C GLU A 17 22.85 -2.50 -8.92
N TYR A 18 21.57 -2.24 -8.63
CA TYR A 18 20.47 -2.45 -9.58
C TYR A 18 20.05 -1.18 -10.31
N ASN A 19 20.81 -0.08 -10.20
CA ASN A 19 20.49 1.22 -10.81
C ASN A 19 19.11 1.77 -10.38
N ILE A 20 18.68 1.47 -9.15
CA ILE A 20 17.43 1.95 -8.58
C ILE A 20 17.68 3.28 -7.88
N LYS A 21 17.00 4.35 -8.33
CA LYS A 21 17.06 5.65 -7.67
C LYS A 21 16.16 5.68 -6.44
N LEU A 22 16.75 5.98 -5.29
CA LEU A 22 16.01 6.15 -4.03
C LEU A 22 15.56 7.60 -3.86
N PHE A 23 14.33 7.79 -3.39
CA PHE A 23 13.76 9.08 -3.02
C PHE A 23 13.44 9.08 -1.53
N TRP A 24 13.89 10.13 -0.83
CA TRP A 24 13.67 10.30 0.60
C TRP A 24 12.58 11.33 0.82
N PHE A 25 11.52 10.95 1.52
CA PHE A 25 10.48 11.88 1.92
C PHE A 25 10.85 12.56 3.24
N PRO A 26 10.53 13.85 3.42
CA PRO A 26 10.66 14.49 4.72
C PRO A 26 9.83 13.76 5.78
N SER A 27 10.31 13.78 7.03
CA SER A 27 9.57 13.20 8.15
C SER A 27 8.17 13.80 8.24
N HIS A 28 7.20 12.97 8.61
CA HIS A 28 5.79 13.33 8.76
C HIS A 28 5.08 13.79 7.49
N LEU A 29 5.69 13.77 6.30
CA LEU A 29 5.03 14.16 5.04
C LEU A 29 4.68 12.97 4.13
N THR A 30 4.92 11.73 4.56
CA THR A 30 4.58 10.54 3.76
C THR A 30 3.09 10.46 3.44
N TYR A 31 2.22 10.88 4.36
CA TYR A 31 0.77 10.89 4.14
C TYR A 31 0.32 11.79 2.96
N ALA A 32 1.17 12.74 2.55
CA ALA A 32 0.89 13.71 1.49
C ALA A 32 1.76 13.53 0.25
N LEU A 33 2.92 12.87 0.37
CA LEU A 33 3.88 12.71 -0.72
C LEU A 33 4.10 11.27 -1.17
N GLN A 34 3.67 10.28 -0.37
CA GLN A 34 3.85 8.88 -0.72
C GLN A 34 2.62 8.38 -1.48
N PRO A 35 2.75 8.02 -2.78
CA PRO A 35 1.62 7.55 -3.58
C PRO A 35 0.84 6.42 -2.91
N LEU A 36 1.56 5.46 -2.31
CA LEU A 36 0.93 4.32 -1.65
C LEU A 36 0.02 4.74 -0.49
N ASP A 37 0.41 5.72 0.32
CA ASP A 37 -0.39 6.19 1.45
C ASP A 37 -1.62 6.98 0.99
N ILE A 38 -1.48 7.77 -0.06
CA ILE A 38 -2.55 8.65 -0.58
C ILE A 38 -3.62 7.85 -1.32
N GLY A 39 -3.22 7.03 -2.29
CA GLY A 39 -4.15 6.49 -3.28
C GLY A 39 -4.31 4.98 -3.27
N ILE A 40 -3.43 4.21 -2.61
CA ILE A 40 -3.53 2.74 -2.58
C ILE A 40 -4.04 2.26 -1.23
N PHE A 41 -3.43 2.68 -0.13
CA PHE A 41 -3.77 2.18 1.21
C PHE A 41 -5.06 2.77 1.78
N ARG A 42 -5.46 3.99 1.38
CA ARG A 42 -6.79 4.53 1.73
C ARG A 42 -7.94 3.67 1.18
N PRO A 43 -8.04 3.43 -0.13
CA PRO A 43 -9.09 2.56 -0.66
C PRO A 43 -8.91 1.09 -0.27
N TRP A 44 -7.67 0.63 -0.01
CA TRP A 44 -7.44 -0.70 0.57
C TRP A 44 -8.27 -0.94 1.83
N LYS A 45 -8.21 -0.01 2.79
CA LYS A 45 -8.96 -0.11 4.06
C LYS A 45 -10.47 -0.20 3.81
N HIS A 46 -10.97 0.55 2.82
CA HIS A 46 -12.38 0.50 2.43
C HIS A 46 -12.80 -0.88 1.91
N TYR A 47 -12.09 -1.41 0.90
CA TYR A 47 -12.44 -2.71 0.32
C TYR A 47 -12.20 -3.87 1.27
N HIS A 48 -11.18 -3.78 2.13
CA HIS A 48 -10.96 -4.76 3.18
C HIS A 48 -12.12 -4.77 4.19
N LYS A 49 -12.59 -3.59 4.61
CA LYS A 49 -13.78 -3.47 5.48
C LYS A 49 -15.03 -4.01 4.79
N MET A 50 -15.20 -3.76 3.49
CA MET A 50 -16.29 -4.37 2.71
C MET A 50 -16.21 -5.90 2.71
N ALA A 51 -15.02 -6.48 2.50
CA ALA A 51 -14.83 -7.93 2.51
C ALA A 51 -15.19 -8.55 3.88
N ILE A 52 -14.83 -7.90 4.98
CA ILE A 52 -15.22 -8.31 6.34
C ILE A 52 -16.75 -8.25 6.48
N HIS A 53 -17.40 -7.16 6.06
CA HIS A 53 -18.85 -7.03 6.14
C HIS A 53 -19.58 -8.07 5.28
N THR A 54 -19.04 -8.42 4.12
CA THR A 54 -19.60 -9.49 3.27
C THR A 54 -19.49 -10.85 3.95
N ALA A 55 -18.35 -11.17 4.58
CA ALA A 55 -18.19 -12.42 5.34
C ALA A 55 -19.20 -12.51 6.50
N LEU A 56 -19.33 -11.43 7.28
CA LEU A 56 -20.30 -11.35 8.39
C LEU A 56 -21.75 -11.55 7.93
N ARG A 57 -22.13 -10.98 6.78
CA ARG A 57 -23.48 -11.17 6.21
C ARG A 57 -23.74 -12.60 5.74
N SER A 58 -22.69 -13.32 5.36
CA SER A 58 -22.77 -14.73 4.96
C SER A 58 -22.77 -15.69 6.15
N LEU A 59 -22.91 -15.19 7.39
CA LEU A 59 -22.81 -15.95 8.64
C LEU A 59 -21.46 -16.64 8.84
N ASP A 60 -20.42 -16.15 8.16
CA ASP A 60 -19.03 -16.52 8.43
C ASP A 60 -18.52 -15.62 9.56
N PHE A 61 -18.59 -16.13 10.79
CA PHE A 61 -18.27 -15.35 12.00
C PHE A 61 -16.77 -15.14 12.20
N GLU A 62 -15.90 -15.82 11.43
CA GLU A 62 -14.45 -15.72 11.56
C GLU A 62 -13.80 -15.17 10.28
N TYR A 63 -13.26 -13.95 10.38
CA TYR A 63 -12.41 -13.40 9.34
C TYR A 63 -10.94 -13.74 9.61
N THR A 64 -10.49 -14.90 9.09
CA THR A 64 -9.13 -15.39 9.28
C THR A 64 -8.13 -14.82 8.27
N ILE A 65 -6.84 -15.11 8.44
CA ILE A 65 -5.80 -14.78 7.46
C ILE A 65 -6.06 -15.45 6.10
N THR A 66 -6.66 -16.64 6.09
CA THR A 66 -7.05 -17.34 4.86
C THR A 66 -8.15 -16.57 4.13
N SER A 67 -9.14 -16.05 4.87
CA SER A 67 -10.19 -15.18 4.33
C SER A 67 -9.58 -13.89 3.75
N PHE A 68 -8.57 -13.32 4.42
CA PHE A 68 -7.81 -12.19 3.89
C PHE A 68 -7.12 -12.51 2.56
N PHE A 69 -6.35 -13.59 2.48
CA PHE A 69 -5.65 -13.96 1.24
C PHE A 69 -6.61 -14.27 0.09
N ARG A 70 -7.76 -14.89 0.37
CA ARG A 70 -8.83 -15.11 -0.62
C ARG A 70 -9.34 -13.79 -1.20
N ASN A 71 -9.56 -12.79 -0.35
CA ASN A 71 -10.06 -11.48 -0.75
C ASN A 71 -8.97 -10.56 -1.32
N LEU A 72 -7.69 -10.90 -1.15
CA LEU A 72 -6.55 -10.07 -1.56
C LEU A 72 -6.59 -9.76 -3.06
N THR A 73 -6.87 -10.77 -3.89
CA THR A 73 -6.96 -10.61 -5.35
C THR A 73 -8.06 -9.62 -5.72
N PHE A 74 -9.24 -9.75 -5.10
CA PHE A 74 -10.36 -8.83 -5.30
C PHE A 74 -10.00 -7.40 -4.88
N ILE A 75 -9.44 -7.20 -3.68
CA ILE A 75 -9.06 -5.86 -3.21
C ILE A 75 -8.04 -5.22 -4.18
N ARG A 76 -7.06 -5.99 -4.65
CA ARG A 76 -6.05 -5.51 -5.60
C ARG A 76 -6.65 -5.07 -6.94
N THR A 77 -7.65 -5.78 -7.47
CA THR A 77 -8.27 -5.41 -8.76
C THR A 77 -9.07 -4.12 -8.66
N GLN A 78 -9.57 -3.77 -7.47
CA GLN A 78 -10.28 -2.52 -7.25
C GLN A 78 -9.34 -1.31 -7.12
N ILE A 79 -8.18 -1.47 -6.49
CA ILE A 79 -7.30 -0.33 -6.16
C ILE A 79 -6.13 -0.14 -7.15
N MET A 80 -5.65 -1.20 -7.79
CA MET A 80 -4.47 -1.16 -8.68
C MET A 80 -4.87 -0.85 -10.13
N GLN A 81 -5.89 -0.03 -10.31
CA GLN A 81 -6.36 0.36 -11.63
C GLN A 81 -5.40 1.38 -12.23
N LYS A 82 -5.15 1.29 -13.54
CA LYS A 82 -4.15 2.12 -14.23
C LYS A 82 -4.37 3.62 -13.98
N TYR A 83 -5.63 4.08 -14.03
CA TYR A 83 -5.94 5.48 -13.78
C TYR A 83 -5.70 5.86 -12.31
N THR A 84 -6.06 5.00 -11.36
CA THR A 84 -5.81 5.22 -9.92
C THR A 84 -4.32 5.38 -9.67
N ILE A 85 -3.50 4.48 -10.22
CA ILE A 85 -2.04 4.55 -10.07
C ILE A 85 -1.53 5.89 -10.63
N LYS A 86 -1.87 6.22 -11.89
CA LYS A 86 -1.42 7.48 -12.51
C LYS A 86 -1.81 8.72 -11.72
N ASN A 87 -3.10 8.83 -11.38
CA ASN A 87 -3.63 9.98 -10.63
C ASN A 87 -2.99 10.10 -9.24
N THR A 88 -2.70 8.96 -8.60
CA THR A 88 -2.07 8.95 -7.29
C THR A 88 -0.64 9.49 -7.33
N PHE A 89 0.15 9.09 -8.33
CA PHE A 89 1.50 9.63 -8.54
C PHE A 89 1.44 11.14 -8.80
N GLU A 90 0.59 11.56 -9.73
CA GLU A 90 0.39 12.99 -10.05
C GLU A 90 0.00 13.81 -8.81
N SER A 91 -0.99 13.33 -8.03
CA SER A 91 -1.44 14.00 -6.81
C SER A 91 -0.40 14.04 -5.68
N SER A 92 0.63 13.18 -5.76
CA SER A 92 1.74 13.14 -4.80
C SER A 92 2.95 13.98 -5.23
N GLY A 93 2.86 14.64 -6.39
CA GLY A 93 3.91 15.48 -6.94
C GLY A 93 5.01 14.72 -7.69
N ILE A 94 4.72 13.50 -8.19
CA ILE A 94 5.63 12.65 -8.98
C ILE A 94 5.01 12.39 -10.36
#